data_AF-A0A6B3URL6-F1
#
_entry.id   AF-A0A6B3URL6-F1
#
_cell.length_a   1.000
_cell.length_b   1.000
_cell.length_c   1.000
_cell.angle_alpha   90.00
_cell.angle_beta   90.00
_cell.angle_gamma   90.00
#
_symmetry.space_group_name_H-M   'P 1'
#
loop_
_entity.id
_entity.type
_entity.pdbx_description
1 polymer ?
#
loop_
_entity_poly.entity_id
_entity_poly.type
_entity_poly.pdbx_seq_one_letter_code
_entity_poly.pdbx_strand_id
1 'polypeptide(L)'
;HLARAGRALAEPLTPQALDAAEREARAALKLSPARTEARLQIAYAERQRAGGWSPTAGEALAQSYRVGPLDPDVGTWRLRFALEHWESLTPALRKAALAELDALWSRYPMRKALKAMAGEVGSPAGRLAFAAETRSLERAAKVKAAAERKP
;
A
#
# COMPACT_ATOMS: atom_id res chain seq x y z
N HIS A 1 2.09 -19.30 0.49
CA HIS A 1 2.65 -18.79 1.76
C HIS A 1 2.34 -17.30 1.97
N LEU A 2 2.53 -16.41 1.00
CA LEU A 2 2.27 -14.95 1.10
C LEU A 2 0.82 -14.56 1.48
N ALA A 3 -0.17 -15.35 1.06
CA ALA A 3 -1.58 -15.11 1.40
C ALA A 3 -1.94 -15.32 2.89
N ARG A 4 -1.09 -16.01 3.68
CA ARG A 4 -1.32 -16.24 5.12
C ARG A 4 -0.87 -15.04 5.97
N ALA A 5 0.22 -14.36 5.62
CA ALA A 5 0.73 -13.23 6.39
C ALA A 5 -0.17 -11.98 6.24
N GLY A 6 -0.64 -11.68 5.03
CA GLY A 6 -1.52 -10.53 4.78
C GLY A 6 -2.91 -10.66 5.39
N ARG A 7 -3.45 -11.88 5.52
CA ARG A 7 -4.77 -12.12 6.15
C ARG A 7 -4.70 -12.10 7.68
N ALA A 8 -3.57 -12.53 8.26
CA ALA A 8 -3.37 -12.51 9.71
C ALA A 8 -3.17 -11.09 10.28
N LEU A 9 -2.73 -10.12 9.48
CA LEU A 9 -2.45 -8.75 9.94
C LEU A 9 -3.60 -7.76 9.74
N ALA A 10 -4.70 -8.19 9.11
CA ALA A 10 -5.94 -7.41 8.98
C ALA A 10 -6.90 -7.64 10.16
N GLU A 11 -6.81 -8.81 10.80
CA GLU A 11 -7.48 -9.07 12.08
C GLU A 11 -6.64 -8.53 13.23
N PRO A 12 -7.25 -8.03 14.32
CA PRO A 12 -6.54 -7.66 15.53
C PRO A 12 -5.75 -8.87 16.06
N LEU A 13 -4.43 -8.77 16.01
CA LEU A 13 -3.54 -9.79 16.58
C LEU A 13 -3.42 -9.59 18.08
N THR A 14 -3.21 -10.68 18.81
CA THR A 14 -2.83 -10.59 20.23
C THR A 14 -1.46 -9.89 20.34
N PRO A 15 -1.16 -9.22 21.45
CA PRO A 15 0.16 -8.60 21.66
C PRO A 15 1.33 -9.57 21.43
N GLN A 16 1.19 -10.82 21.87
CA GLN A 16 2.21 -11.86 21.68
C GLN A 16 2.41 -12.22 20.19
N ALA A 17 1.33 -12.25 19.40
CA ALA A 17 1.40 -12.51 17.97
C ALA A 17 2.02 -11.32 17.21
N LEU A 18 1.73 -10.08 17.63
CA LEU A 18 2.38 -8.88 17.09
C LEU A 18 3.89 -8.92 17.33
N ASP A 19 4.32 -9.25 18.55
CA ASP A 19 5.74 -9.34 18.88
C ASP A 19 6.44 -10.47 18.10
N ALA A 20 5.76 -11.60 17.89
CA ALA A 20 6.29 -12.69 17.08
C ALA A 20 6.47 -12.28 15.62
N ALA A 21 5.45 -11.65 15.02
CA ALA A 21 5.49 -11.17 13.64
C ALA A 21 6.58 -10.11 13.43
N GLU A 22 6.72 -9.17 14.37
CA GLU A 22 7.76 -8.14 14.29
C GLU A 22 9.17 -8.74 14.42
N ARG A 23 9.38 -9.68 15.34
CA ARG A 23 10.67 -10.38 15.47
C ARG A 23 11.04 -11.12 14.18
N GLU A 24 10.09 -11.83 13.58
CA GLU A 24 10.29 -12.54 12.31
C GLU A 24 10.62 -11.56 11.17
N ALA A 25 9.87 -10.46 11.06
CA ALA A 25 10.13 -9.42 10.07
C ALA A 25 11.53 -8.80 10.25
N ARG A 26 11.93 -8.49 11.49
CA ARG A 26 13.27 -7.97 11.78
C ARG A 26 14.37 -8.99 11.46
N ALA A 27 14.15 -10.27 11.75
CA ALA A 27 15.09 -11.33 11.37
C ALA A 27 15.22 -11.45 9.84
N ALA A 28 14.10 -11.37 9.10
CA ALA A 28 14.11 -11.37 7.64
C ALA A 28 14.87 -10.17 7.06
N LEU A 29 14.77 -8.98 7.69
CA LEU A 29 15.51 -7.79 7.27
C LEU A 29 17.02 -7.88 7.52
N LYS A 30 17.45 -8.61 8.57
CA LYS A 30 18.88 -8.91 8.80
C LYS A 30 19.46 -9.77 7.68
N LEU A 31 18.67 -10.72 7.16
CA LEU A 31 19.07 -11.58 6.05
C LEU A 31 19.03 -10.85 4.71
N SER A 32 18.01 -10.01 4.49
CA SER A 32 17.82 -9.27 3.25
C SER A 32 17.20 -7.91 3.50
N PRO A 33 18.02 -6.85 3.57
CA PRO A 33 17.54 -5.48 3.80
C PRO A 33 16.60 -4.96 2.72
N ALA A 34 16.51 -5.57 1.54
CA ALA A 34 15.62 -5.13 0.46
C ALA A 34 14.17 -5.64 0.59
N ARG A 35 13.84 -6.46 1.60
CA ARG A 35 12.50 -7.06 1.72
C ARG A 35 11.42 -6.03 2.05
N THR A 36 10.62 -5.66 1.07
CA THR A 36 9.49 -4.74 1.22
C THR A 36 8.42 -5.29 2.16
N GLU A 37 8.07 -6.58 2.00
CA GLU A 37 7.05 -7.25 2.81
C GLU A 37 7.35 -7.18 4.31
N ALA A 38 8.58 -7.48 4.72
CA ALA A 38 8.99 -7.42 6.12
C ALA A 38 8.83 -6.02 6.73
N ARG A 39 9.08 -4.97 5.94
CA ARG A 39 8.84 -3.59 6.40
C ARG A 39 7.36 -3.27 6.53
N LEU A 40 6.55 -3.76 5.60
CA LEU A 40 5.10 -3.58 5.67
C LEU A 40 4.52 -4.31 6.89
N GLN A 41 5.01 -5.52 7.19
CA GLN A 41 4.66 -6.26 8.41
C GLN A 41 4.99 -5.46 9.68
N ILE A 42 6.16 -4.83 9.75
CA ILE A 42 6.51 -3.92 10.87
C ILE A 42 5.52 -2.74 10.93
N ALA A 43 5.21 -2.10 9.80
CA ALA A 43 4.27 -0.97 9.77
C ALA A 43 2.88 -1.36 10.31
N TYR A 44 2.38 -2.53 9.94
CA TYR A 44 1.13 -3.08 10.44
C TYR A 44 1.18 -3.38 11.94
N ALA A 45 2.25 -4.04 12.41
CA ALA A 45 2.40 -4.39 13.81
C ALA A 45 2.44 -3.15 14.70
N GLU A 46 3.21 -2.13 14.29
CA GLU A 46 3.31 -0.84 14.98
C GLU A 46 1.97 -0.10 15.02
N ARG A 47 1.23 -0.08 13.91
CA ARG A 47 -0.11 0.51 13.85
C ARG A 47 -1.09 -0.19 14.78
N GLN A 48 -1.05 -1.53 14.83
CA GLN A 48 -1.93 -2.29 15.73
C GLN A 48 -1.57 -2.03 17.19
N ARG A 49 -0.27 -2.05 17.54
CA ARG A 49 0.22 -1.78 18.88
C ARG A 49 -0.16 -0.38 19.37
N ALA A 50 -0.09 0.63 18.50
CA ALA A 50 -0.47 2.00 18.83
C ALA A 50 -1.99 2.26 18.83
N GLY A 51 -2.81 1.31 18.38
CA GLY A 51 -4.25 1.50 18.19
C GLY A 51 -4.61 2.46 17.03
N GLY A 52 -3.63 2.88 16.22
CA GLY A 52 -3.77 3.93 15.21
C GLY A 52 -2.46 4.22 14.50
N TRP A 53 -2.43 5.28 13.70
CA TRP A 53 -1.21 5.68 13.01
C TRP A 53 -0.10 6.07 14.00
N SER A 54 1.12 5.61 13.75
CA SER A 54 2.29 5.95 14.55
C SER A 54 3.47 6.41 13.67
N PRO A 55 4.40 7.22 14.21
CA PRO A 55 5.62 7.59 13.49
C PRO A 55 6.40 6.37 13.00
N THR A 56 6.54 5.34 13.84
CA THR A 56 7.25 4.09 13.49
C THR A 56 6.58 3.35 12.34
N ALA A 57 5.24 3.31 12.30
CA ALA A 57 4.51 2.73 11.18
C ALA A 57 4.75 3.52 9.89
N GLY A 58 4.77 4.85 9.98
CA GLY A 58 5.08 5.75 8.88
C GLY A 58 6.49 5.57 8.32
N GLU A 59 7.50 5.44 9.18
CA GLU A 59 8.89 5.19 8.79
C GLU A 59 9.05 3.83 8.10
N ALA A 60 8.44 2.78 8.65
CA ALA A 60 8.46 1.45 8.06
C ALA A 60 7.79 1.43 6.67
N LEU A 61 6.62 2.08 6.54
CA LEU A 61 5.95 2.26 5.25
C LEU A 61 6.81 3.06 4.27
N ALA A 62 7.39 4.18 4.71
CA ALA A 62 8.24 5.02 3.88
C ALA A 62 9.44 4.25 3.35
N GLN A 63 10.06 3.41 4.19
CA GLN A 63 11.17 2.62 3.69
C GLN A 63 10.73 1.46 2.80
N SER A 64 9.53 0.90 2.97
CA SER A 64 9.00 -0.07 2.00
C SER A 64 8.99 0.53 0.58
N TYR A 65 8.52 1.78 0.41
CA TYR A 65 8.54 2.47 -0.88
C TYR A 65 9.96 2.82 -1.35
N ARG A 66 10.89 3.06 -0.43
CA ARG A 66 12.28 3.39 -0.79
C ARG A 66 13.04 2.19 -1.36
N VAL A 67 12.85 1.01 -0.78
CA VAL A 67 13.57 -0.20 -1.22
C VAL A 67 12.89 -0.91 -2.38
N GLY A 68 11.57 -0.84 -2.44
CA GLY A 68 10.75 -1.42 -3.49
C GLY A 68 9.69 -0.41 -3.90
N PRO A 69 10.03 0.57 -4.76
CA PRO A 69 9.07 1.59 -5.21
C PRO A 69 7.83 0.98 -5.84
N LEU A 70 8.02 -0.11 -6.59
CA LEU A 70 6.97 -0.92 -7.19
C LEU A 70 7.26 -2.38 -6.89
N ASP A 71 6.55 -2.95 -5.92
CA ASP A 71 6.72 -4.34 -5.52
C ASP A 71 5.41 -5.10 -5.82
N PRO A 72 5.40 -6.01 -6.82
CA PRO A 72 4.18 -6.68 -7.24
C PRO A 72 3.64 -7.64 -6.18
N ASP A 73 4.48 -8.14 -5.27
CA ASP A 73 4.08 -9.13 -4.27
C ASP A 73 3.27 -8.49 -3.13
N VAL A 74 3.51 -7.20 -2.86
CA VAL A 74 2.85 -6.48 -1.76
C VAL A 74 2.08 -5.23 -2.19
N GLY A 75 2.16 -4.82 -3.45
CA GLY A 75 1.67 -3.50 -3.88
C GLY A 75 0.19 -3.24 -3.58
N THR A 76 -0.70 -4.21 -3.81
CA THR A 76 -2.13 -4.03 -3.48
C THR A 76 -2.36 -3.87 -1.97
N TRP A 77 -1.61 -4.62 -1.16
CA TRP A 77 -1.72 -4.57 0.30
C TRP A 77 -1.16 -3.26 0.86
N ARG A 78 0.01 -2.85 0.36
CA ARG A 78 0.67 -1.60 0.70
C ARG A 78 -0.18 -0.39 0.32
N LEU A 79 -0.76 -0.40 -0.86
CA LEU A 79 -1.66 0.64 -1.33
C LEU A 79 -2.92 0.70 -0.45
N ARG A 80 -3.54 -0.44 -0.12
CA ARG A 80 -4.69 -0.47 0.80
C ARG A 80 -4.33 0.15 2.16
N PHE A 81 -3.19 -0.23 2.74
CA PHE A 81 -2.71 0.33 4.00
C PHE A 81 -2.55 1.85 3.93
N ALA A 82 -1.93 2.35 2.86
CA ALA A 82 -1.73 3.77 2.64
C ALA A 82 -3.07 4.52 2.51
N LEU A 83 -4.03 3.97 1.78
CA LEU A 83 -5.35 4.58 1.61
C LEU A 83 -6.16 4.56 2.92
N GLU A 84 -6.08 3.50 3.72
CA GLU A 84 -6.75 3.42 5.03
C GLU A 84 -6.27 4.50 6.00
N HIS A 85 -5.02 4.94 5.84
CA HIS A 85 -4.37 5.91 6.72
C HIS A 85 -4.07 7.25 6.04
N TRP A 86 -4.79 7.56 4.95
CA TRP A 86 -4.47 8.66 4.03
C TRP A 86 -4.23 10.01 4.71
N GLU A 87 -5.08 10.37 5.68
CA GLU A 87 -5.02 11.65 6.39
C GLU A 87 -3.75 11.77 7.24
N SER A 88 -3.24 10.66 7.76
CA SER A 88 -2.04 10.61 8.59
C SER A 88 -0.74 10.50 7.78
N LEU A 89 -0.82 10.22 6.48
CA LEU A 89 0.35 10.13 5.61
C LEU A 89 1.00 11.49 5.39
N THR A 90 2.33 11.49 5.35
CA THR A 90 3.11 12.65 4.86
C THR A 90 2.85 12.88 3.37
N PRO A 91 3.08 14.10 2.85
CA PRO A 91 2.96 14.37 1.42
C PRO A 91 3.81 13.43 0.54
N ALA A 92 5.01 13.06 1.00
CA ALA A 92 5.89 12.13 0.31
C ALA A 92 5.30 10.71 0.22
N LEU A 93 4.70 10.21 1.31
CA LEU A 93 4.03 8.91 1.33
C LEU A 93 2.78 8.90 0.44
N ARG A 94 1.99 9.98 0.44
CA ARG A 94 0.85 10.13 -0.47
C ARG A 94 1.29 10.06 -1.93
N LYS A 95 2.36 10.78 -2.29
CA LYS A 95 2.93 10.75 -3.64
C LYS A 95 3.40 9.35 -4.03
N ALA A 96 4.09 8.64 -3.13
CA ALA A 96 4.55 7.28 -3.38
C ALA A 96 3.38 6.30 -3.59
N ALA A 97 2.33 6.40 -2.78
CA ALA A 97 1.13 5.58 -2.92
C ALA A 97 0.38 5.83 -4.24
N LEU A 98 0.28 7.08 -4.69
CA LEU A 98 -0.34 7.39 -5.99
C LEU A 98 0.50 6.90 -7.16
N ALA A 99 1.83 6.95 -7.06
CA ALA A 99 2.71 6.38 -8.08
C ALA A 99 2.57 4.84 -8.18
N GLU A 100 2.41 4.15 -7.03
CA GLU A 100 2.09 2.73 -7.02
C GLU A 100 0.71 2.44 -7.62
N LEU A 101 -0.30 3.25 -7.30
CA LEU A 101 -1.63 3.16 -7.89
C LEU A 101 -1.58 3.31 -9.42
N ASP A 102 -0.89 4.31 -9.96
CA ASP A 102 -0.71 4.50 -11.40
C ASP A 102 -0.08 3.26 -12.06
N ALA A 103 1.03 2.78 -11.50
CA ALA A 103 1.73 1.61 -12.01
C ALA A 103 0.85 0.34 -12.01
N LEU A 104 0.06 0.13 -10.95
CA LEU A 104 -0.87 -0.99 -10.87
C LEU A 104 -2.08 -0.79 -11.80
N TRP A 105 -2.59 0.43 -11.93
CA TRP A 105 -3.76 0.76 -12.77
C TRP A 105 -3.49 0.63 -14.26
N SER A 106 -2.25 0.90 -14.67
CA SER A 106 -1.75 0.69 -16.03
C SER A 106 -1.81 -0.78 -16.44
N ARG A 107 -1.82 -1.72 -15.48
CA ARG A 107 -2.04 -3.15 -15.73
C ARG A 107 -3.55 -3.42 -15.81
N TYR A 108 -4.10 -3.46 -17.01
CA TYR A 108 -5.55 -3.63 -17.24
C TYR A 108 -6.22 -4.73 -16.38
N PRO A 109 -5.65 -5.94 -16.22
CA PRO A 109 -6.24 -6.98 -15.37
C PRO A 109 -6.41 -6.58 -13.89
N MET A 110 -5.61 -5.64 -13.39
CA MET A 110 -5.63 -5.21 -11.98
C MET A 110 -6.74 -4.21 -11.67
N ARG A 111 -7.29 -3.50 -12.67
CA ARG A 111 -8.27 -2.42 -12.42
C ARG A 111 -9.50 -2.89 -11.64
N LYS A 112 -10.01 -4.07 -11.95
CA LYS A 112 -11.16 -4.66 -11.23
C LYS A 112 -10.81 -4.95 -9.77
N ALA A 113 -9.64 -5.55 -9.52
CA ALA A 113 -9.17 -5.85 -8.18
C ALA A 113 -8.91 -4.57 -7.35
N LEU A 114 -8.33 -3.53 -7.97
CA LEU A 114 -8.09 -2.25 -7.33
C LEU A 114 -9.39 -1.53 -6.95
N LYS A 115 -10.40 -1.56 -7.83
CA LYS A 115 -11.73 -1.01 -7.52
C LYS A 115 -12.40 -1.75 -6.35
N ALA A 116 -12.30 -3.08 -6.31
CA ALA A 116 -12.80 -3.88 -5.20
C ALA A 116 -12.09 -3.54 -3.89
N MET A 117 -10.75 -3.49 -3.90
CA MET A 117 -9.93 -3.09 -2.75
C MET A 117 -10.32 -1.69 -2.23
N ALA A 118 -10.50 -0.71 -3.12
CA ALA A 118 -10.89 0.64 -2.74
C ALA A 118 -12.29 0.70 -2.08
N GLY A 119 -13.19 -0.24 -2.41
CA GLY A 119 -14.49 -0.39 -1.75
C GLY A 119 -14.38 -0.89 -0.31
N GLU A 120 -13.29 -1.55 0.06
CA GLU A 120 -13.01 -2.05 1.41
C GLU A 120 -12.25 -1.04 2.28
N VAL A 121 -11.78 0.07 1.71
CA VAL A 121 -11.07 1.12 2.45
C VAL A 121 -12.07 1.88 3.32
N GLY A 122 -11.82 1.92 4.63
CA GLY A 122 -12.67 2.59 5.62
C GLY A 122 -12.51 4.12 5.62
N SER A 123 -11.31 4.62 5.31
CA SER A 123 -11.02 6.07 5.22
C SER A 123 -11.78 6.77 4.08
N PRO A 124 -12.65 7.75 4.36
CA PRO A 124 -13.29 8.56 3.32
C PRO A 124 -12.28 9.32 2.46
N ALA A 125 -11.24 9.88 3.08
CA ALA A 125 -10.19 10.61 2.38
C ALA A 125 -9.37 9.69 1.46
N GLY A 126 -9.07 8.47 1.91
CA GLY A 126 -8.44 7.44 1.08
C GLY A 126 -9.26 7.06 -0.15
N ARG A 127 -10.57 6.81 0.04
CA ARG A 127 -11.49 6.52 -1.08
C ARG A 127 -11.55 7.69 -2.07
N LEU A 128 -11.59 8.93 -1.58
CA LEU A 128 -11.60 10.11 -2.43
C LEU A 128 -10.29 10.25 -3.22
N ALA A 129 -9.14 10.05 -2.57
CA ALA A 129 -7.84 10.09 -3.23
C ALA A 129 -7.72 9.06 -4.36
N PHE A 130 -8.12 7.81 -4.10
CA PHE A 130 -8.18 6.76 -5.11
C PHE A 130 -9.09 7.14 -6.29
N ALA A 131 -10.30 7.64 -5.99
CA ALA A 131 -11.27 8.00 -7.02
C ALA A 131 -10.84 9.23 -7.85
N ALA A 132 -10.09 10.16 -7.26
CA ALA A 132 -9.55 11.32 -7.96
C ALA A 132 -8.43 10.90 -8.93
N GLU A 133 -7.48 10.10 -8.44
CA GLU A 133 -6.33 9.65 -9.23
C GLU A 133 -6.78 8.77 -10.41
N THR A 134 -7.63 7.77 -10.15
CA THR A 134 -8.11 6.87 -11.22
C THR A 134 -8.89 7.62 -12.30
N ARG A 135 -9.68 8.65 -11.93
CA ARG A 135 -10.32 9.55 -12.90
C ARG A 135 -9.32 10.36 -13.70
N SER A 136 -8.25 10.84 -13.08
CA SER A 136 -7.16 11.53 -13.76
C SER A 136 -6.50 10.62 -14.80
N LEU A 137 -6.15 9.39 -14.41
CA LEU A 137 -5.53 8.38 -15.27
C LEU A 137 -6.43 7.99 -16.45
N GLU A 138 -7.73 7.80 -16.21
CA GLU A 138 -8.71 7.51 -17.27
C GLU A 138 -8.82 8.66 -18.28
N ARG A 139 -8.80 9.92 -17.81
CA ARG A 139 -8.80 11.10 -18.69
C ARG A 139 -7.52 11.17 -19.53
N ALA A 140 -6.36 10.96 -18.91
CA ALA A 140 -5.08 10.96 -19.59
C ALA A 140 -5.02 9.88 -20.69
N ALA A 141 -5.52 8.67 -20.40
CA ALA A 141 -5.59 7.59 -21.38
C ALA A 141 -6.49 7.93 -22.58
N LYS A 142 -7.64 8.59 -22.35
CA LYS A 142 -8.53 9.04 -23.43
C LYS A 142 -7.88 10.11 -24.32
N VAL A 143 -7.20 11.09 -23.72
CA VAL A 143 -6.50 12.15 -24.46
C VAL A 143 -5.41 11.55 -25.34
N LYS A 144 -4.60 10.63 -24.80
CA LYS A 144 -3.56 9.93 -25.56
C LYS A 144 -4.14 9.14 -26.74
N ALA A 145 -5.20 8.37 -26.52
CA ALA A 145 -5.86 7.60 -27.58
C ALA A 145 -6.48 8.50 -28.66
N ALA A 146 -6.94 9.70 -28.32
CA ALA A 146 -7.48 10.66 -29.30
C ALA A 146 -6.36 11.29 -30.14
N ALA A 147 -5.19 11.56 -29.55
CA ALA A 147 -4.02 12.07 -30.26
C ALA A 147 -3.46 11.04 -31.27
N GLU A 148 -3.42 9.76 -30.89
CA GLU A 148 -2.94 8.66 -31.74
C GLU A 148 -3.89 8.33 -32.91
N ARG A 149 -5.13 8.85 -32.91
CA ARG A 149 -6.13 8.64 -33.96
C ARG A 149 -6.19 9.77 -35.00
N LYS A 150 -5.49 10.89 -34.79
CA LYS A 150 -5.37 11.95 -35.79
C LYS A 150 -4.16 11.63 -36.70
N PRO A 151 -4.36 11.36 -38.00
CA PRO A 151 -3.28 11.19 -38.95
C PRO A 151 -2.48 12.48 -39.16
#